data_AF-A0AAV7J307-F1
#
_entry.id   AF-A0AAV7J307-F1
#
_cell.length_a   1.000
_cell.length_b   1.000
_cell.length_c   1.000
_cell.angle_alpha   90.00
_cell.angle_beta   90.00
_cell.angle_gamma   90.00
#
_symmetry.space_group_name_H-M   'P 1'
#
loop_
_entity.id
_entity.type
_entity.pdbx_description
1 polymer ?
#
loop_
_entity_poly.entity_id
_entity_poly.type
_entity_poly.pdbx_seq_one_letter_code
_entity_poly.pdbx_strand_id
1 'polypeptide(L)'
;MSGANGCGNGVYIWVQGSIRGGACFVYGANGATRDYLRRHFRAKNDTVDGMHVEAPATAVINALRVFNYQIHNSLSLEALNILWTLEPSS
;
A
#
# COMPACT_ATOMS: atom_id res chain seq x y z
N MET A 1 19.06 2.33 22.98
CA MET A 1 18.01 1.53 22.34
C MET A 1 17.18 2.47 21.47
N SER A 2 17.51 2.57 20.19
CA SER A 2 16.74 3.33 19.20
C SER A 2 16.42 2.36 18.06
N GLY A 3 15.20 1.86 18.03
CA GLY A 3 14.69 0.92 17.03
C GLY A 3 13.72 1.58 16.04
N ALA A 4 13.89 2.89 15.81
CA ALA A 4 13.09 3.66 14.85
C ALA A 4 14.00 4.18 13.73
N ASN A 5 14.58 3.25 12.97
CA ASN A 5 15.11 3.53 11.63
C ASN A 5 13.96 3.16 10.68
N GLY A 6 13.05 4.07 10.36
CA GLY A 6 13.34 5.18 9.47
C GLY A 6 12.89 4.76 8.08
N CYS A 7 11.63 5.07 7.74
CA CYS A 7 11.04 4.91 6.42
C CYS A 7 11.74 5.86 5.42
N GLY A 8 12.98 5.52 5.05
CA GLY A 8 13.73 6.18 3.99
C GLY A 8 13.55 5.35 2.72
N ASN A 9 12.94 5.95 1.70
CA ASN A 9 12.72 5.38 0.36
C ASN A 9 12.12 3.97 0.37
N GLY A 10 10.80 3.86 0.43
CA GLY A 10 10.09 2.56 0.46
C GLY A 10 10.46 1.67 -0.71
N VAL A 11 11.44 0.77 -0.49
CA VAL A 11 11.82 -0.32 -1.41
C VAL A 11 10.64 -1.26 -1.61
N TYR A 12 9.78 -1.38 -0.59
CA TYR A 12 8.59 -2.21 -0.65
C TYR A 12 7.37 -1.46 -0.13
N ILE A 13 6.24 -1.57 -0.84
CA ILE A 13 4.91 -1.20 -0.37
C ILE A 13 4.14 -2.49 -0.12
N TRP A 14 3.44 -2.57 1.01
CA TRP A 14 2.47 -3.64 1.24
C TRP A 14 1.06 -3.12 1.09
N VAL A 15 0.25 -3.81 0.31
CA VAL A 15 -1.19 -3.56 0.22
C VAL A 15 -1.90 -4.77 0.77
N GLN A 16 -2.71 -4.59 1.81
CA GLN A 16 -3.54 -5.64 2.38
C GLN A 16 -5.01 -5.32 2.14
N GLY A 17 -5.76 -6.24 1.54
CA GLY A 17 -7.20 -6.08 1.39
C GLY A 17 -7.80 -7.08 0.43
N SER A 18 -9.05 -6.85 0.05
CA SER A 18 -9.73 -7.71 -0.92
C SER A 18 -9.49 -7.30 -2.36
N ILE A 19 -9.49 -8.28 -3.26
CA ILE A 19 -9.50 -8.06 -4.71
C ILE A 19 -10.77 -7.31 -5.13
N ARG A 20 -11.91 -7.68 -4.53
CA ARG A 20 -13.24 -7.20 -4.92
C ARG A 20 -13.93 -6.52 -3.73
N GLY A 21 -14.12 -5.21 -3.86
CA GLY A 21 -14.81 -4.40 -2.87
C GLY A 21 -14.04 -4.23 -1.56
N GLY A 22 -14.60 -3.38 -0.68
CA GLY A 22 -14.02 -3.08 0.62
C GLY A 22 -12.86 -2.07 0.55
N ALA A 23 -12.40 -1.68 1.73
CA ALA A 23 -11.23 -0.84 1.91
C ALA A 23 -9.97 -1.70 2.02
N CYS A 24 -8.81 -1.10 1.78
CA CYS A 24 -7.51 -1.74 1.94
C CYS A 24 -6.59 -0.92 2.84
N PHE A 25 -5.53 -1.55 3.31
CA PHE A 25 -4.45 -0.92 4.06
C PHE A 25 -3.17 -0.88 3.23
N VAL A 26 -2.51 0.27 3.21
CA VAL A 26 -1.26 0.50 2.49
C VAL A 26 -0.17 0.83 3.50
N TYR A 27 0.92 0.06 3.49
CA TYR A 27 2.05 0.23 4.39
C TYR A 27 3.34 0.52 3.62
N GLY A 28 4.27 1.25 4.23
CA GLY A 28 5.58 1.54 3.65
C GLY A 28 5.58 2.61 2.55
N ALA A 29 4.42 3.19 2.24
CA ALA A 29 4.31 4.29 1.28
C ALA A 29 5.03 5.55 1.81
N ASN A 30 5.88 6.15 0.96
CA ASN A 30 6.53 7.43 1.25
C ASN A 30 5.52 8.60 1.22
N GLY A 31 5.97 9.82 1.53
CA GLY A 31 5.11 11.02 1.55
C GLY A 31 4.41 11.29 0.21
N ALA A 32 5.14 11.21 -0.91
CA ALA A 32 4.59 11.47 -2.23
C ALA A 32 3.49 10.46 -2.62
N THR A 33 3.71 9.17 -2.36
CA THR A 33 2.72 8.12 -2.61
C THR A 33 1.49 8.30 -1.72
N ARG A 34 1.68 8.64 -0.43
CA ARG A 34 0.56 8.91 0.49
C ARG A 34 -0.29 10.08 0.03
N ASP A 35 0.34 11.18 -0.36
CA ASP A 35 -0.38 12.38 -0.82
C ASP A 35 -1.11 12.14 -2.14
N TYR A 36 -0.51 11.36 -3.05
CA TYR A 36 -1.19 10.93 -4.27
C TYR A 36 -2.43 10.09 -3.96
N LEU A 37 -2.30 9.06 -3.13
CA LEU A 37 -3.44 8.20 -2.79
C LEU A 37 -4.57 8.96 -2.09
N ARG A 38 -4.28 10.00 -1.29
CA ARG A 38 -5.30 10.88 -0.69
C ARG A 38 -6.03 11.78 -1.69
N ARG A 39 -5.38 12.15 -2.79
CA ARG A 39 -6.02 12.95 -3.85
C ARG A 39 -6.91 12.10 -4.75
N HIS A 40 -6.59 10.82 -4.91
CA HIS A 40 -7.28 9.92 -5.83
C HIS A 40 -8.28 8.98 -5.14
N PHE A 41 -8.15 8.79 -3.84
CA PHE A 41 -9.04 7.95 -3.04
C PHE A 41 -9.39 8.64 -1.72
N ARG A 42 -10.51 8.23 -1.14
CA ARG A 42 -10.81 8.58 0.25
C ARG A 42 -9.88 7.77 1.16
N ALA A 43 -8.75 8.37 1.51
CA ALA A 43 -7.70 7.74 2.30
C ALA A 43 -7.37 8.56 3.55
N LYS A 44 -7.11 7.88 4.66
CA LYS A 44 -6.67 8.48 5.92
C LYS A 44 -5.48 7.72 6.49
N ASN A 45 -4.55 8.41 7.13
CA ASN A 45 -3.53 7.72 7.90
C ASN A 45 -4.21 7.02 9.07
N ASP A 46 -3.97 5.72 9.20
CA ASP A 46 -4.50 4.92 10.29
C ASP A 46 -3.42 4.70 11.36
N THR A 47 -2.15 4.60 10.93
CA THR A 47 -0.98 4.55 11.81
C THR A 47 0.16 5.40 11.23
N VAL A 48 1.31 5.46 11.93
CA VAL A 48 2.52 6.15 11.45
C VAL A 48 2.97 5.60 10.08
N ASP A 49 2.79 4.29 9.88
CA ASP A 49 3.29 3.57 8.71
C ASP A 49 2.20 3.10 7.76
N GLY A 50 0.95 3.04 8.22
CA GLY A 50 -0.21 2.51 7.51
C GLY A 50 -1.26 3.57 7.16
N MET A 51 -1.81 3.45 5.96
CA MET A 51 -2.90 4.27 5.46
C MET A 51 -4.09 3.39 5.11
N HIS A 52 -5.26 3.73 5.66
CA HIS A 52 -6.52 3.09 5.30
C HIS A 52 -7.12 3.81 4.08
N VAL A 53 -7.38 3.06 3.02
CA VAL A 53 -7.89 3.56 1.74
C VAL A 53 -9.25 2.93 1.47
N GLU A 54 -10.30 3.74 1.35
CA GLU A 54 -11.66 3.28 1.05
C GLU A 54 -11.81 2.92 -0.44
N ALA A 55 -10.99 1.97 -0.90
CA ALA A 55 -10.99 1.42 -2.24
C ALA A 55 -10.48 -0.03 -2.22
N PRO A 56 -10.89 -0.87 -3.19
CA PRO A 56 -10.39 -2.22 -3.29
C PRO A 56 -8.88 -2.22 -3.58
N ALA A 57 -8.19 -3.23 -3.08
CA ALA A 57 -6.73 -3.31 -3.19
C ALA A 57 -6.24 -3.28 -4.64
N THR A 58 -7.00 -3.85 -5.58
CA THR A 58 -6.70 -3.82 -7.02
C THR A 58 -6.66 -2.40 -7.59
N ALA A 59 -7.57 -1.52 -7.18
CA ALA A 59 -7.59 -0.12 -7.62
C ALA A 59 -6.37 0.63 -7.08
N VAL A 60 -6.02 0.39 -5.81
CA VAL A 60 -4.86 1.01 -5.17
C VAL A 60 -3.55 0.51 -5.80
N ILE A 61 -3.41 -0.80 -6.05
CA ILE A 61 -2.26 -1.38 -6.75
C ILE A 61 -2.11 -0.78 -8.15
N ASN A 62 -3.19 -0.63 -8.90
CA ASN A 62 -3.14 0.00 -10.22
C ASN A 62 -2.69 1.46 -10.13
N ALA A 63 -3.12 2.19 -9.10
CA ALA A 63 -2.70 3.57 -8.88
C ALA A 63 -1.20 3.68 -8.51
N LEU A 64 -0.66 2.69 -7.78
CA LEU A 64 0.76 2.63 -7.41
C LEU A 64 1.69 2.40 -8.62
N ARG A 65 1.17 1.88 -9.74
CA ARG A 65 1.95 1.73 -10.99
C ARG A 65 2.44 3.06 -11.56
N VAL A 66 1.79 4.18 -11.23
CA VAL A 66 2.26 5.53 -11.61
C VAL A 66 3.65 5.84 -11.02
N PHE A 67 3.96 5.24 -9.87
CA PHE A 67 5.27 5.33 -9.22
C PHE A 67 6.18 4.15 -9.56
N ASN A 68 5.86 3.42 -10.64
CA ASN A 68 6.61 2.26 -11.11
C ASN A 68 6.64 1.06 -10.14
N TYR A 69 5.70 0.97 -9.18
CA TYR A 69 5.58 -0.22 -8.33
C TYR A 69 4.93 -1.39 -9.08
N GLN A 70 5.54 -2.56 -8.98
CA GLN A 70 5.04 -3.83 -9.53
C GLN A 70 4.83 -4.84 -8.40
N ILE A 71 3.92 -5.80 -8.60
CA ILE A 71 3.72 -6.89 -7.64
C ILE A 71 4.95 -7.79 -7.69
N HIS A 72 5.66 -7.88 -6.56
CA HIS A 72 6.75 -8.83 -6.36
C HIS A 72 6.22 -10.18 -5.86
N ASN A 73 5.29 -10.16 -4.90
CA ASN A 73 4.69 -11.35 -4.31
C ASN A 73 3.26 -11.08 -3.82
N SER A 74 2.47 -12.14 -3.67
CA SER A 74 1.15 -12.09 -3.03
C SER A 74 0.94 -13.28 -2.10
N LEU A 75 0.44 -13.01 -0.89
CA LEU A 75 0.09 -14.01 0.10
C LEU A 75 -1.42 -13.95 0.39
N SER A 76 -2.13 -15.06 0.18
CA SER A 76 -3.52 -15.20 0.61
C SER A 76 -3.55 -15.43 2.13
N LEU A 77 -4.23 -14.55 2.87
CA LEU A 77 -4.31 -14.65 4.33
C LEU A 77 -5.55 -15.44 4.77
N GLU A 78 -6.72 -15.19 4.17
CA GLU A 78 -7.99 -15.89 4.46
C GLU A 78 -9.12 -15.42 3.54
N ALA A 79 -10.06 -16.30 3.17
CA ALA A 79 -11.34 -16.12 2.45
C ALA A 79 -11.37 -15.18 1.22
N LEU A 80 -10.95 -13.92 1.35
CA LEU A 80 -10.83 -12.93 0.27
C LEU A 80 -9.78 -11.83 0.58
N ASN A 81 -8.96 -11.96 1.62
CA ASN A 81 -7.97 -10.98 2.06
C ASN A 81 -6.56 -11.43 1.62
N ILE A 82 -5.89 -10.58 0.86
CA ILE A 82 -4.59 -10.85 0.26
C ILE A 82 -3.66 -9.72 0.65
N LEU A 83 -2.42 -10.10 0.94
CA LEU A 83 -1.30 -9.19 1.12
C LEU A 83 -0.47 -9.19 -0.17
N TRP A 84 -0.35 -8.05 -0.81
CA TRP A 84 0.56 -7.83 -1.94
C TRP A 84 1.80 -7.08 -1.48
N THR A 85 2.96 -7.61 -1.83
CA THR A 85 4.23 -6.90 -1.72
C THR A 85 4.54 -6.30 -3.08
N LEU A 86 4.72 -4.99 -3.13
CA LEU A 86 5.11 -4.27 -4.34
C LEU A 86 6.50 -3.69 -4.20
N GLU A 87 7.28 -3.72 -5.28
CA GLU A 87 8.62 -3.13 -5.37
C GLU A 87 8.72 -2.19 -6.58
N PRO A 88 9.54 -1.12 -6.52
CA PRO A 88 9.84 -0.32 -7.70
C PRO A 88 10.48 -1.19 -8.77
N SER A 89 9.97 -1.14 -10.00
CA SER A 89 10.67 -1.71 -11.13
C SER A 89 11.98 -0.93 -11.34
N SER A 90 13.09 -1.66 -11.45
CA SER A 90 14.39 -1.17 -11.89
C SER A 90 14.35 -0.64 -13.33
#